data_AF-A0A1E7GUY7-F1
#
_entry.id   AF-A0A1E7GUY7-F1
#
_cell.length_a   1.000
_cell.length_b   1.000
_cell.length_c   1.000
_cell.angle_alpha   90.00
_cell.angle_beta   90.00
_cell.angle_gamma   90.00
#
_symmetry.space_group_name_H-M   'P 1'
#
loop_
_entity.id
_entity.type
_entity.pdbx_description
1 polymer ?
#
loop_
_entity_poly.entity_id
_entity_poly.type
_entity_poly.pdbx_seq_one_letter_code
_entity_poly.pdbx_strand_id
1 'polypeptide(L)'
;MYNKRFIIPGLVIFVLFVTFPLWFNAFSTASPVPKPELPPGGEKECVAPASEMRDRHMVLLNEWRDGVLRDGERDVITVGGKQYRKGLQMACMQCHTSKEKFCDTCHDYTSVNPFCWDCHLTPEEAALKKETH
;
A
#
# COMPACT_ATOMS: atom_id res chain seq x y z
N MET A 1 27.58 40.70 35.86
CA MET A 1 28.11 39.36 35.50
C MET A 1 26.93 38.44 35.28
N TYR A 2 26.78 37.93 34.06
CA TYR A 2 25.65 37.11 33.62
C TYR A 2 25.48 35.89 34.54
N ASN A 3 24.24 35.50 34.85
CA ASN A 3 23.87 34.32 35.68
C ASN A 3 24.19 33.00 34.96
N LYS A 4 25.43 32.87 34.46
CA LYS A 4 25.97 31.79 33.63
C LYS A 4 25.76 30.42 34.29
N ARG A 5 25.77 30.37 35.63
CA ARG A 5 25.49 29.17 36.44
C ARG A 5 24.08 28.61 36.23
N PHE A 6 23.09 29.45 35.94
CA PHE A 6 21.70 29.04 35.72
C PHE A 6 21.34 28.93 34.24
N ILE A 7 21.96 29.77 33.42
CA ILE A 7 21.65 29.85 31.98
C ILE A 7 22.24 28.67 31.21
N ILE A 8 23.48 28.27 31.49
CA ILE A 8 24.11 27.11 30.83
C ILE A 8 23.31 25.81 31.03
N PRO A 9 22.94 25.40 32.26
CA PRO A 9 22.19 24.15 32.43
C PRO A 9 20.80 24.21 31.78
N GLY A 10 20.11 25.35 31.83
CA GLY A 10 18.84 25.52 31.13
C GLY A 10 18.97 25.38 29.61
N LEU A 11 20.04 25.93 29.03
CA LEU A 11 20.29 25.87 27.58
C LEU A 11 20.66 24.46 27.12
N VAL A 12 21.41 23.70 27.94
CA VAL A 12 21.70 22.28 27.68
C VAL A 12 20.43 21.44 27.71
N ILE A 13 19.57 21.62 28.72
CA ILE A 13 18.29 20.89 28.81
C ILE A 13 17.40 21.23 27.61
N PHE A 14 17.33 22.51 27.23
CA PHE A 14 16.57 22.95 26.07
C PHE A 14 17.06 22.30 24.77
N VAL A 15 18.37 22.29 24.52
CA VAL A 15 18.94 21.65 23.32
C VAL A 15 18.66 20.15 23.32
N LEU A 16 18.82 19.46 24.45
CA LEU A 16 18.50 18.04 24.57
C LEU A 16 17.03 17.77 24.30
N PHE A 17 16.13 18.59 24.81
CA PHE A 17 14.68 18.41 24.63
C PHE A 17 14.24 18.70 23.18
N VAL A 18 14.76 19.76 22.57
CA VAL A 18 14.45 20.12 21.18
C VAL A 18 15.03 19.11 20.19
N THR A 19 16.22 18.56 20.48
CA THR A 19 16.83 17.53 19.63
C THR A 19 16.37 16.12 19.98
N PHE A 20 15.63 15.91 21.07
CA PHE A 20 15.17 14.60 21.52
C PHE A 20 14.47 13.79 20.41
N PRO A 21 13.55 14.35 19.60
CA PRO A 21 12.91 13.60 18.52
C PRO A 21 13.91 13.05 17.49
N LEU A 22 15.00 13.77 17.21
CA LEU A 22 16.03 13.33 16.26
C LEU A 22 16.84 12.16 16.81
N TRP A 23 17.25 12.23 18.08
CA TRP A 23 17.95 11.13 18.75
C TRP A 23 17.03 9.92 18.93
N PHE A 24 15.79 10.15 19.35
CA PHE A 24 14.80 9.10 19.52
C PHE A 24 14.51 8.40 18.20
N ASN A 25 14.38 9.13 17.09
CA ASN A 25 14.19 8.54 15.77
C ASN A 25 15.44 7.78 15.29
N ALA A 26 16.65 8.36 15.44
CA ALA A 26 17.90 7.74 15.00
C ALA A 26 18.24 6.45 15.76
N PHE A 27 17.85 6.35 17.03
CA PHE A 27 18.07 5.15 17.86
C PHE A 27 16.87 4.21 17.91
N SER A 28 15.72 4.58 17.34
CA SER A 28 14.58 3.69 17.21
C SER A 28 14.78 2.75 16.03
N THR A 29 14.44 1.48 16.19
CA THR A 29 14.35 0.55 15.06
C THR A 29 13.23 1.01 14.14
N ALA A 30 13.51 1.08 12.83
CA ALA A 30 12.48 1.37 11.83
C ALA A 30 11.25 0.47 12.05
N SER A 31 10.05 1.04 11.92
CA SER A 31 8.82 0.27 12.02
C SER A 31 8.88 -0.95 11.09
N PRO A 32 8.45 -2.13 11.55
CA PRO A 32 8.48 -3.33 10.73
C PRO A 32 7.69 -3.09 9.45
N VAL A 33 8.37 -3.23 8.32
CA VAL A 33 7.74 -3.13 7.00
C VAL A 33 6.71 -4.27 6.87
N PRO A 34 5.49 -3.99 6.38
CA PRO A 34 4.47 -5.01 6.21
C PRO A 34 4.98 -6.14 5.31
N LYS A 35 4.70 -7.39 5.71
CA LYS A 35 5.01 -8.60 4.95
C LYS A 35 3.70 -9.25 4.51
N PRO A 36 3.10 -8.81 3.40
CA PRO A 36 1.85 -9.38 2.91
C PRO A 36 2.05 -10.82 2.42
N GLU A 37 0.98 -11.61 2.46
CA GLU A 37 0.98 -12.99 1.97
C GLU A 37 1.11 -13.02 0.45
N LEU A 38 2.19 -13.63 -0.06
CA LEU A 38 2.44 -13.69 -1.49
C LEU A 38 1.39 -14.56 -2.20
N PRO A 39 1.14 -14.32 -3.51
CA PRO A 39 0.25 -15.16 -4.30
C PRO A 39 0.58 -16.66 -4.16
N PRO A 40 -0.44 -17.53 -3.98
CA PRO A 40 -0.22 -18.95 -3.70
C PRO A 40 0.51 -19.68 -4.84
N GLY A 41 0.45 -19.15 -6.07
CA GLY A 41 1.16 -19.69 -7.22
C GLY A 41 2.65 -19.33 -7.30
N GLY A 42 3.19 -18.55 -6.35
CA GLY A 42 4.57 -18.09 -6.37
C GLY A 42 4.90 -17.15 -7.53
N GLU A 43 3.88 -16.59 -8.17
CA GLU A 43 4.01 -15.68 -9.31
C GLU A 43 4.70 -14.39 -8.87
N LYS A 44 5.80 -14.05 -9.52
CA LYS A 44 6.60 -12.84 -9.22
C LYS A 44 6.20 -11.64 -10.08
N GLU A 45 5.51 -11.90 -11.18
CA GLU A 45 5.08 -10.91 -12.17
C GLU A 45 3.62 -11.19 -12.48
N CYS A 46 2.73 -10.42 -11.85
CA CYS A 46 1.29 -10.46 -12.15
C CYS A 46 0.99 -9.44 -13.24
N VAL A 47 0.55 -8.23 -12.87
CA VAL A 47 0.34 -7.13 -13.83
C VAL A 47 1.60 -6.29 -14.04
N ALA A 48 2.55 -6.36 -13.12
CA ALA A 48 3.84 -5.68 -13.16
C ALA A 48 4.79 -6.32 -12.11
N PRO A 49 6.11 -6.05 -12.15
CA PRO A 49 7.04 -6.51 -11.13
C PRO A 49 6.76 -5.87 -9.75
N ALA A 50 7.17 -6.56 -8.68
CA ALA A 50 6.89 -6.14 -7.31
C ALA A 50 7.53 -4.79 -6.91
N SER A 51 8.64 -4.38 -7.53
CA SER A 51 9.22 -3.05 -7.33
C SER A 51 8.27 -1.95 -7.83
N GLU A 52 7.80 -2.09 -9.06
CA GLU A 52 6.88 -1.13 -9.68
C GLU A 52 5.54 -1.05 -8.93
N MET A 53 5.01 -2.18 -8.46
CA MET A 53 3.77 -2.18 -7.69
C MET A 53 3.92 -1.43 -6.35
N ARG A 54 5.07 -1.52 -5.67
CA ARG A 54 5.29 -0.74 -4.45
C ARG A 54 5.30 0.76 -4.72
N ASP A 55 5.90 1.17 -5.83
CA ASP A 55 6.09 2.59 -6.16
C ASP A 55 4.84 3.22 -6.79
N ARG A 56 4.09 2.46 -7.60
CA ARG A 56 3.08 3.03 -8.52
C ARG A 56 1.71 2.33 -8.50
N HIS A 57 1.44 1.34 -7.64
CA HIS A 57 0.18 0.58 -7.71
C HIS A 57 -1.09 1.44 -7.76
N MET A 58 -1.19 2.50 -6.93
CA MET A 58 -2.36 3.38 -6.96
C MET A 58 -2.43 4.27 -8.21
N VAL A 59 -1.28 4.67 -8.76
CA VAL A 59 -1.23 5.43 -10.02
C VAL A 59 -1.79 4.56 -11.15
N LEU A 60 -1.30 3.33 -11.25
CA LEU A 60 -1.77 2.34 -12.23
C LEU A 60 -3.29 2.11 -12.11
N LEU A 61 -3.80 1.89 -10.89
CA LEU A 61 -5.23 1.66 -10.67
C LEU A 61 -6.10 2.87 -11.07
N ASN A 62 -5.63 4.09 -10.78
CA ASN A 62 -6.35 5.30 -11.18
C ASN A 62 -6.34 5.49 -12.70
N GLU A 63 -5.20 5.29 -13.35
CA GLU A 63 -5.08 5.34 -14.81
C GLU A 63 -6.00 4.32 -15.48
N TRP A 64 -6.05 3.09 -14.95
CA TRP A 64 -6.94 2.05 -15.47
C TRP A 64 -8.42 2.37 -15.24
N ARG A 65 -8.77 2.88 -14.05
CA ARG A 65 -10.14 3.30 -13.75
C ARG A 65 -10.59 4.37 -14.73
N ASP A 66 -9.77 5.40 -14.91
CA ASP A 66 -10.10 6.54 -15.75
C ASP A 66 -10.17 6.12 -17.22
N GLY A 67 -9.17 5.38 -17.72
CA GLY A 67 -9.17 4.88 -19.09
C GLY A 67 -10.36 3.96 -19.41
N VAL A 68 -10.72 3.04 -18.50
CA VAL A 68 -11.85 2.12 -18.72
C VAL A 68 -13.21 2.84 -18.64
N LEU A 69 -13.38 3.75 -17.68
CA LEU A 69 -14.67 4.40 -17.41
C LEU A 69 -14.91 5.66 -18.25
N ARG A 70 -13.88 6.44 -18.54
CA ARG A 70 -14.00 7.73 -19.25
C ARG A 70 -13.66 7.59 -20.72
N ASP A 71 -12.59 6.87 -21.03
CA ASP A 71 -12.03 6.84 -22.39
C ASP A 71 -12.41 5.56 -23.15
N GLY A 72 -13.01 4.58 -22.46
CA GLY A 72 -13.45 3.32 -23.06
C GLY A 72 -12.33 2.33 -23.37
N GLU A 73 -11.12 2.56 -22.84
CA GLU A 73 -9.94 1.72 -23.04
C GLU A 73 -10.03 0.39 -22.28
N ARG A 74 -10.64 -0.62 -22.92
CA ARG A 74 -10.85 -1.96 -22.32
C ARG A 74 -9.83 -3.01 -22.77
N ASP A 75 -8.68 -2.55 -23.26
CA ASP A 75 -7.63 -3.42 -23.78
C ASP A 75 -7.05 -4.34 -22.70
N VAL A 76 -6.44 -5.43 -23.16
CA VAL A 76 -5.74 -6.40 -22.32
C VAL A 76 -4.25 -6.08 -22.25
N ILE A 77 -3.67 -6.19 -21.07
CA ILE A 77 -2.22 -6.17 -20.89
C ILE A 77 -1.70 -7.61 -20.94
N THR A 78 -0.51 -7.80 -21.50
CA THR A 78 0.14 -9.11 -21.53
C THR A 78 1.41 -9.08 -20.70
N VAL A 79 1.52 -9.94 -19.70
CA VAL A 79 2.69 -10.07 -18.82
C VAL A 79 3.04 -11.54 -18.70
N GLY A 80 4.29 -11.90 -19.00
CA GLY A 80 4.74 -13.30 -18.94
C GLY A 80 3.91 -14.27 -19.80
N GLY A 81 3.27 -13.78 -20.88
CA GLY A 81 2.38 -14.57 -21.74
C GLY A 81 0.94 -14.73 -21.23
N LYS A 82 0.60 -14.20 -20.05
CA LYS A 82 -0.77 -14.13 -19.54
C LYS A 82 -1.41 -12.80 -19.89
N GLN A 83 -2.68 -12.83 -20.24
CA GLN A 83 -3.46 -11.64 -20.56
C GLN A 83 -4.35 -11.24 -19.38
N TYR A 84 -4.30 -9.97 -19.00
CA TYR A 84 -5.14 -9.39 -17.95
C TYR A 84 -5.98 -8.25 -18.52
N ARG A 85 -7.28 -8.25 -18.25
CA ARG A 85 -8.14 -7.09 -18.56
C ARG A 85 -7.93 -6.01 -17.51
N LYS A 86 -7.74 -4.76 -17.93
CA LYS A 86 -7.62 -3.61 -17.02
C LYS A 86 -8.79 -3.61 -16.02
N GLY A 87 -8.49 -3.74 -14.73
CA GLY A 87 -9.49 -3.70 -13.66
C GLY A 87 -9.06 -4.47 -12.41
N LEU A 88 -9.48 -3.97 -11.24
CA LEU A 88 -9.10 -4.53 -9.93
C LEU A 88 -9.49 -6.02 -9.79
N GLN A 89 -10.77 -6.34 -9.96
CA GLN A 89 -11.30 -7.70 -9.83
C GLN A 89 -10.87 -8.62 -10.98
N MET A 90 -10.64 -8.05 -12.17
CA MET A 90 -10.39 -8.83 -13.39
C MET A 90 -8.90 -9.11 -13.63
N ALA A 91 -8.00 -8.35 -13.02
CA ALA A 91 -6.56 -8.54 -13.14
C ALA A 91 -5.93 -8.86 -11.79
N CYS A 92 -5.95 -7.91 -10.85
CA CYS A 92 -5.22 -8.01 -9.59
C CYS A 92 -5.68 -9.20 -8.75
N MET A 93 -6.99 -9.42 -8.66
CA MET A 93 -7.56 -10.52 -7.86
C MET A 93 -7.38 -11.91 -8.49
N GLN A 94 -6.83 -12.01 -9.71
CA GLN A 94 -6.42 -13.30 -10.27
C GLN A 94 -5.14 -13.84 -9.61
N CYS A 95 -4.31 -12.94 -9.06
CA CYS A 95 -3.12 -13.29 -8.30
C CYS A 95 -3.30 -13.12 -6.79
N HIS A 96 -3.99 -12.06 -6.36
CA HIS A 96 -4.18 -11.72 -4.96
C HIS A 96 -5.53 -12.24 -4.48
N THR A 97 -5.53 -13.42 -3.88
CA THR A 97 -6.77 -14.13 -3.51
C THR A 97 -7.42 -13.57 -2.25
N SER A 98 -6.67 -12.90 -1.38
CA SER A 98 -7.17 -12.32 -0.14
C SER A 98 -6.85 -10.83 -0.07
N LYS A 99 -7.89 -10.01 0.06
CA LYS A 99 -7.76 -8.57 0.36
C LYS A 99 -7.12 -8.40 1.74
N GLU A 100 -7.63 -9.11 2.75
CA GLU A 100 -7.20 -9.01 4.14
C GLU A 100 -5.71 -9.34 4.33
N LYS A 101 -5.25 -10.44 3.72
CA LYS A 101 -3.88 -10.93 3.92
C LYS A 101 -2.84 -10.28 3.01
N PHE A 102 -3.27 -9.48 2.03
CA PHE A 102 -2.37 -8.82 1.08
C PHE A 102 -2.56 -7.30 1.04
N CYS A 103 -3.72 -6.85 0.57
CA CYS A 103 -4.00 -5.43 0.38
C CYS A 103 -4.05 -4.69 1.72
N ASP A 104 -4.80 -5.22 2.69
CA ASP A 104 -5.05 -4.56 3.97
C ASP A 104 -3.78 -4.48 4.81
N THR A 105 -2.84 -5.42 4.68
CA THR A 105 -1.54 -5.35 5.36
C THR A 105 -0.79 -4.03 5.07
N CYS A 106 -0.86 -3.54 3.84
CA CYS A 106 -0.25 -2.27 3.45
C CYS A 106 -1.17 -1.07 3.73
N HIS A 107 -2.48 -1.21 3.50
CA HIS A 107 -3.44 -0.13 3.72
C HIS A 107 -3.61 0.21 5.20
N ASP A 108 -3.60 -0.78 6.09
CA ASP A 108 -3.59 -0.58 7.54
C ASP A 108 -2.27 0.04 8.01
N TYR A 109 -1.15 -0.47 7.49
CA TYR A 109 0.18 0.08 7.80
C TYR A 109 0.30 1.56 7.40
N THR A 110 -0.27 1.94 6.26
CA THR A 110 -0.30 3.34 5.79
C THR A 110 -1.49 4.14 6.32
N SER A 111 -2.40 3.49 7.06
CA SER A 111 -3.64 4.09 7.58
C SER A 111 -4.51 4.73 6.48
N VAL A 112 -4.59 4.09 5.32
CA VAL A 112 -5.40 4.50 4.18
C VAL A 112 -6.58 3.55 4.01
N ASN A 113 -7.78 4.09 3.82
CA ASN A 113 -8.98 3.29 3.53
C ASN A 113 -9.46 3.54 2.08
N PRO A 114 -9.19 2.64 1.13
CA PRO A 114 -9.57 2.82 -0.28
C PRO A 114 -11.08 2.65 -0.49
N PHE A 115 -11.74 3.67 -1.05
CA PHE A 115 -13.17 3.65 -1.40
C PHE A 115 -13.52 2.74 -2.60
N CYS A 116 -12.52 2.12 -3.25
CA CYS A 116 -12.77 1.26 -4.41
C CYS A 116 -13.70 0.08 -4.04
N TRP A 117 -13.64 -0.38 -2.78
CA TRP A 117 -14.46 -1.48 -2.26
C TRP A 117 -15.92 -1.09 -1.97
N ASP A 118 -16.26 0.20 -2.02
CA ASP A 118 -17.66 0.64 -1.90
C ASP A 118 -18.51 0.14 -3.08
N CYS A 119 -17.86 -0.16 -4.20
CA CYS A 119 -18.49 -0.69 -5.42
C CYS A 119 -17.90 -2.04 -5.88
N HIS A 120 -16.60 -2.28 -5.65
CA HIS A 120 -15.96 -3.55 -6.01
C HIS A 120 -16.14 -4.62 -4.92
N LEU A 121 -16.29 -5.86 -5.36
CA LEU A 121 -16.40 -7.02 -4.47
C LEU A 121 -15.06 -7.72 -4.31
N THR A 122 -14.74 -8.13 -3.10
CA THR A 122 -13.65 -9.07 -2.85
C THR A 122 -13.94 -10.45 -3.46
N PRO A 123 -12.93 -11.31 -3.67
CA PRO A 123 -13.16 -12.68 -4.14
C PRO A 123 -14.13 -13.47 -3.27
N GLU A 124 -14.06 -13.27 -1.95
CA GLU A 124 -14.96 -13.91 -0.99
C GLU A 124 -16.40 -13.41 -1.14
N GLU A 125 -16.61 -12.09 -1.19
CA GLU A 125 -17.95 -11.50 -1.41
C GLU A 125 -18.55 -11.89 -2.76
N ALA A 126 -17.71 -11.96 -3.80
CA ALA A 126 -18.13 -12.39 -5.14
C ALA A 126 -18.52 -13.87 -5.16
N ALA A 127 -17.81 -14.72 -4.44
CA ALA A 127 -18.15 -16.13 -4.29
C ALA A 127 -19.47 -16.32 -3.52
N LEU A 128 -19.63 -15.62 -2.40
CA LEU A 128 -20.84 -15.69 -1.57
C LEU A 128 -22.09 -15.28 -2.36
N LYS A 129 -22.03 -14.16 -3.10
CA LYS A 129 -23.18 -13.70 -3.91
C LYS A 129 -23.57 -14.68 -5.03
N LYS A 130 -22.61 -15.43 -5.55
CA LYS A 130 -22.85 -16.44 -6.59
C LYS A 130 -23.56 -17.68 -6.06
N GLU A 131 -23.40 -18.00 -4.78
CA GLU A 131 -24.08 -19.14 -4.15
C GLU A 131 -25.53 -18.80 -3.74
N THR A 132 -25.82 -17.52 -3.56
CA THR A 132 -27.15 -17.04 -3.14
C THR A 132 -28.11 -16.70 -4.30
N HIS A 133 -27.67 -16.79 -5.55
CA HIS A 133 -28.42 -16.44 -6.77
C HIS A 133 -28.24 -17.49 -7.87
#